data_AF-A0A838PNQ3-F1
#
_entry.id   AF-A0A838PNQ3-F1
#
_cell.length_a   1.000
_cell.length_b   1.000
_cell.length_c   1.000
_cell.angle_alpha   90.00
_cell.angle_beta   90.00
_cell.angle_gamma   90.00
#
_symmetry.space_group_name_H-M   'P 1'
#
loop_
_entity.id
_entity.type
_entity.pdbx_description
1 polymer ?
#
loop_
_entity_poly.entity_id
_entity_poly.type
_entity_poly.pdbx_seq_one_letter_code
_entity_poly.pdbx_strand_id
1 'polypeptide(L)' 'MAKVMVSLPDELLDAVDAEAARRGTTRSGLLRSFADDALRRRGAERAARIEELMRGAAPHGGGAAELVKRHRPRR' A
#
# COMPACT_ATOMS: atom_id res chain seq x y z
N MET A 1 17.92 1.90 -13.20
CA MET A 1 17.56 1.74 -11.76
C MET A 1 18.32 2.79 -10.97
N ALA A 2 17.69 3.49 -10.03
CA ALA A 2 18.40 4.41 -9.15
C ALA A 2 19.19 3.62 -8.09
N LYS A 3 20.38 4.12 -7.73
CA LYS A 3 21.19 3.58 -6.65
C LYS A 3 21.05 4.49 -5.43
N VAL A 4 20.85 3.88 -4.27
CA VAL A 4 20.77 4.58 -2.99
C VAL A 4 21.79 3.97 -2.04
N MET A 5 22.41 4.81 -1.23
CA MET A 5 23.28 4.38 -0.15
C MET A 5 22.46 4.26 1.12
N VAL A 6 22.61 3.14 1.83
CA VAL A 6 21.97 2.88 3.11
C VAL A 6 23.01 2.32 4.06
N SER A 7 22.97 2.78 5.31
CA SER A 7 23.77 2.20 6.40
C SER A 7 22.95 1.12 7.09
N LEU A 8 23.59 -0.01 7.37
CA LEU A 8 23.02 -1.15 8.09
C LEU A 8 24.04 -1.59 9.14
N PRO A 9 23.61 -2.12 10.30
CA PRO A 9 24.50 -2.84 11.20
C PRO A 9 25.18 -3.99 10.44
N ASP A 10 26.47 -4.23 10.70
CA ASP A 10 27.25 -5.25 9.99
C ASP A 10 26.62 -6.65 10.15
N GLU A 11 26.17 -6.99 11.36
CA GLU A 11 25.46 -8.24 11.65
C GLU A 11 24.19 -8.43 10.80
N LEU A 12 23.48 -7.32 10.50
CA LEU A 12 22.30 -7.36 9.65
C LEU A 12 22.70 -7.54 8.19
N LEU A 13 23.78 -6.88 7.75
CA LEU A 13 24.29 -7.05 6.40
C LEU A 13 24.73 -8.50 6.14
N ASP A 14 25.41 -9.12 7.11
CA ASP A 14 25.83 -10.52 7.04
C ASP A 14 24.61 -11.46 6.94
N ALA A 15 23.57 -11.21 7.74
CA ALA A 15 22.33 -11.98 7.68
C ALA A 15 21.63 -11.86 6.32
N VAL A 16 21.62 -10.67 5.73
CA VAL A 16 21.05 -10.41 4.39
C VAL A 16 21.84 -11.16 3.32
N ASP A 17 23.17 -11.14 3.39
CA ASP A 17 24.03 -11.83 2.43
C ASP A 17 23.90 -13.35 2.52
N ALA A 18 23.86 -13.89 3.74
CA ALA A 18 23.60 -15.31 3.96
C ALA A 18 22.25 -15.73 3.37
N GLU A 19 21.20 -14.91 3.53
CA GLU A 19 19.89 -15.20 2.95
C GLU A 19 19.89 -15.09 1.42
N ALA A 20 20.61 -14.12 0.86
CA ALA A 20 20.72 -13.96 -0.58
C ALA A 20 21.40 -15.20 -1.20
N ALA A 21 22.47 -15.68 -0.57
CA ALA A 21 23.16 -16.91 -0.96
C ALA A 21 22.24 -18.13 -0.84
N ARG A 22 21.51 -18.28 0.29
CA ARG A 22 20.54 -19.38 0.48
C ARG A 22 19.47 -19.43 -0.60
N ARG A 23 19.01 -18.26 -1.08
CA ARG A 23 17.99 -18.15 -2.14
C ARG A 23 18.56 -18.15 -3.56
N GLY A 24 19.88 -18.27 -3.72
CA GLY A 24 20.53 -18.21 -5.04
C GLY A 24 20.30 -16.87 -5.76
N THR A 25 20.23 -15.77 -5.01
CA THR A 25 20.01 -14.42 -5.56
C THR A 25 21.11 -13.45 -5.13
N THR A 26 21.10 -12.25 -5.68
CA THR A 26 22.03 -11.19 -5.27
C THR A 26 21.47 -10.42 -4.07
N ARG A 27 22.33 -9.79 -3.26
CA ARG A 27 21.92 -8.87 -2.17
C ARG A 27 20.85 -7.87 -2.64
N SER A 28 21.10 -7.21 -3.76
CA SER A 28 20.16 -6.23 -4.32
C SER A 28 18.84 -6.85 -4.83
N GLY A 29 18.89 -8.11 -5.28
CA GLY A 29 17.70 -8.87 -5.67
C GLY A 29 16.83 -9.22 -4.46
N LEU A 30 17.46 -9.67 -3.37
CA LEU A 30 16.79 -9.96 -2.12
C LEU A 30 16.18 -8.70 -1.48
N LEU A 31 16.95 -7.61 -1.39
CA LEU A 31 16.45 -6.35 -0.84
C LEU A 31 15.29 -5.78 -1.68
N ARG A 32 15.34 -5.95 -3.00
CA ARG A 32 14.22 -5.58 -3.88
C ARG A 32 12.97 -6.39 -3.56
N SER A 33 13.07 -7.73 -3.45
CA SER A 33 11.90 -8.56 -3.17
C SER A 33 11.27 -8.23 -1.81
N PHE A 34 12.11 -7.98 -0.80
CA PHE A 34 11.63 -7.53 0.51
C PHE A 34 10.94 -6.17 0.45
N ALA A 35 11.47 -5.22 -0.32
CA ALA A 35 10.83 -3.92 -0.52
C ALA A 35 9.47 -4.07 -1.23
N ASP A 36 9.39 -4.86 -2.29
CA ASP A 36 8.16 -5.13 -3.03
C ASP A 36 7.10 -5.79 -2.13
N ASP A 37 7.49 -6.79 -1.34
CA ASP A 37 6.61 -7.47 -0.39
C ASP A 37 6.10 -6.52 0.70
N ALA A 38 6.97 -5.67 1.25
CA ALA A 38 6.59 -4.68 2.25
C ALA A 38 5.60 -3.65 1.69
N LEU A 39 5.82 -3.16 0.47
CA LEU A 39 4.91 -2.22 -0.19
C LEU A 39 3.56 -2.87 -0.50
N ARG A 40 3.54 -4.12 -0.97
CA ARG A 40 2.30 -4.88 -1.20
C ARG A 40 1.49 -5.05 0.08
N ARG A 41 2.13 -5.47 1.18
CA ARG A 41 1.46 -5.61 2.49
C ARG A 41 0.86 -4.29 2.97
N ARG A 42 1.62 -3.20 2.92
CA ARG A 42 1.12 -1.86 3.27
C ARG A 42 -0.07 -1.42 2.41
N GLY A 43 -0.03 -1.73 1.12
CA GLY A 43 -1.14 -1.48 0.21
C GLY A 43 -2.42 -2.21 0.62
N ALA A 44 -2.30 -3.51 0.93
CA ALA A 44 -3.41 -4.33 1.39
C ALA A 44 -3.98 -3.85 2.74
N GLU A 45 -3.12 -3.55 3.71
CA GLU A 45 -3.53 -3.00 5.02
C GLU A 45 -4.27 -1.67 4.87
N ARG A 46 -3.79 -0.80 3.97
CA ARG A 46 -4.46 0.47 3.69
C ARG A 46 -5.84 0.27 3.05
N ALA A 47 -5.96 -0.65 2.08
CA ALA A 47 -7.23 -0.97 1.45
C ALA A 47 -8.25 -1.51 2.48
N ALA A 48 -7.83 -2.45 3.32
CA ALA A 48 -8.66 -3.01 4.38
C ALA A 48 -9.17 -1.93 5.35
N ARG A 49 -8.30 -0.98 5.74
CA ARG A 49 -8.70 0.15 6.60
C ARG A 49 -9.69 1.08 5.91
N ILE A 50 -9.54 1.33 4.61
CA ILE A 50 -10.51 2.14 3.85
C ILE A 50 -11.86 1.43 3.81
N GLU A 51 -11.88 0.14 3.52
CA GLU A 51 -13.13 -0.65 3.52
C GLU A 51 -13.81 -0.63 4.89
N GLU A 52 -13.04 -0.74 5.97
CA GLU A 52 -13.57 -0.62 7.34
C GLU A 52 -14.23 0.73 7.60
N LEU A 53 -13.56 1.84 7.24
CA LEU A 53 -14.11 3.19 7.36
C LEU A 53 -15.38 3.37 6.50
N MET A 54 -15.39 2.82 5.29
CA MET A 54 -16.53 2.90 4.38
C MET A 54 -17.73 2.07 4.86
N ARG A 55 -17.50 0.93 5.53
CA ARG A 55 -18.57 0.14 6.15
C ARG A 55 -19.27 0.90 7.29
N GLY A 56 -18.53 1.72 8.02
CA GLY A 56 -19.07 2.56 9.10
C GLY A 56 -19.68 3.88 8.62
N ALA A 57 -19.33 4.33 7.41
CA ALA A 57 -19.94 5.50 6.80
C ALA A 57 -21.37 5.15 6.35
N ALA A 58 -22.38 5.72 7.01
CA ALA A 58 -23.74 5.64 6.53
C ALA A 58 -23.81 6.20 5.09
N PRO A 59 -24.62 5.60 4.19
CA PRO A 59 -24.76 6.08 2.82
C PRO A 59 -25.47 7.43 2.84
N HIS A 60 -24.70 8.51 2.98
CA HIS A 60 -25.21 9.89 2.89
C HIS A 60 -25.30 10.37 1.43
N GLY A 61 -24.95 9.50 0.48
CA GLY A 61 -25.02 9.77 -0.96
C GLY A 61 -26.12 8.95 -1.63
N GLY A 62 -27.26 9.59 -1.89
CA GLY A 62 -28.35 9.01 -2.66
C GLY A 62 -29.52 9.98 -2.74
N GLY A 63 -29.98 10.28 -3.95
CA GLY A 63 -31.14 11.17 -4.14
C GLY A 63 -30.82 12.65 -4.30
N ALA A 64 -29.55 13.06 -4.41
CA ALA A 64 -29.20 14.46 -4.74
C ALA A 64 -29.87 14.92 -6.04
N ALA A 65 -29.90 14.06 -7.06
CA ALA A 65 -30.60 14.33 -8.31
C ALA A 65 -32.13 14.49 -8.12
N GLU A 66 -32.74 13.71 -7.23
CA GLU A 66 -34.17 13.81 -6.92
C GLU A 66 -34.51 15.03 -6.06
N LEU A 67 -33.64 15.40 -5.13
CA LEU A 67 -33.75 16.64 -4.35
C LEU A 67 -33.66 17.88 -5.27
N VAL A 68 -32.71 17.89 -6.20
CA VAL A 68 -32.55 18.96 -7.19
C VAL A 68 -33.78 19.05 -8.10
N LYS A 69 -34.30 17.92 -8.60
CA LYS A 69 -35.53 17.90 -9.40
C LYS A 69 -36.74 18.40 -8.61
N ARG A 70 -36.87 18.00 -7.33
CA ARG A 70 -37.98 18.40 -6.45
C ARG A 70 -38.01 19.91 -6.20
N HIS A 71 -36.85 20.55 -6.06
CA HIS A 71 -36.74 21.98 -5.81
C HIS A 71 -36.53 22.83 -7.08
N ARG A 72 -36.58 22.21 -8.28
CA ARG A 72 -36.42 22.94 -9.53
C ARG A 72 -37.65 23.83 -9.78
N PRO A 73 -37.51 25.17 -9.84
CA PRO A 73 -38.64 26.04 -10.17
C PRO A 73 -39.10 25.76 -11.61
N ARG A 74 -40.41 25.57 -11.77
CA ARG A 74 -41.05 25.39 -13.08
C ARG A 74 -41.13 26.74 -13.78
N ARG A 75 -40.56 26.82 -14.98
CA ARG A 75 -40.81 27.91 -15.93
C ARG A 75 -42.02 27.58 -16.79
#